data_AF-A0A3B8V4N1-F1
#
_entry.id   AF-A0A3B8V4N1-F1
#
_cell.length_a   1.000
_cell.length_b   1.000
_cell.length_c   1.000
_cell.angle_alpha   90.00
_cell.angle_beta   90.00
_cell.angle_gamma   90.00
#
_symmetry.space_group_name_H-M   'P 1'
#
loop_
_entity.id
_entity.type
_entity.pdbx_description
1 polymer ?
#
loop_
_entity_poly.entity_id
_entity_poly.type
_entity_poly.pdbx_seq_one_letter_code
_entity_poly.pdbx_strand_id
1 'polypeptide(L)' 'MPNKKSSETDGMRRRAARMAASLEPQDHAVLALRFGENLSVGETAAVLRMNPDEVRSAVQRVVGMLHRRSGS' A
#
# COMPACT_ATOMS: atom_id res chain seq x y z
N MET A 1 -21.86 25.04 4.36
CA MET A 1 -21.89 23.78 5.12
C MET A 1 -20.82 22.85 4.53
N PRO A 2 -19.67 22.63 5.18
CA PRO A 2 -18.62 21.80 4.61
C PRO A 2 -19.00 20.31 4.66
N ASN A 3 -18.81 19.67 3.51
CA ASN A 3 -19.28 18.35 3.15
C ASN A 3 -18.57 17.27 4.01
N LYS A 4 -19.30 16.56 4.89
CA LYS A 4 -18.76 15.51 5.78
C LYS A 4 -17.90 14.45 5.04
N LYS A 5 -18.20 14.17 3.76
CA LYS A 5 -17.44 13.22 2.90
C LYS A 5 -15.97 13.58 2.66
N SER A 6 -15.61 14.86 2.65
CA SER A 6 -14.23 15.30 2.41
C SER A 6 -13.34 15.05 3.63
N SER A 7 -13.89 15.17 4.85
CA SER A 7 -13.11 14.99 6.08
C SER A 7 -12.76 13.53 6.36
N GLU A 8 -13.64 12.59 6.01
CA GLU A 8 -13.36 11.14 6.13
C GLU A 8 -12.30 10.68 5.13
N THR A 9 -12.35 11.18 3.89
CA THR A 9 -11.35 10.85 2.87
C THR A 9 -9.98 11.46 3.20
N ASP A 10 -9.93 12.67 3.78
CA ASP A 10 -8.71 13.25 4.33
C ASP A 10 -8.15 12.44 5.52
N GLY A 11 -9.02 11.98 6.42
CA GLY A 11 -8.65 11.10 7.52
C GLY A 11 -8.08 9.76 7.04
N MET A 12 -8.71 9.17 6.02
CA MET A 12 -8.28 7.91 5.40
C MET A 12 -6.96 8.08 4.65
N ARG A 13 -6.80 9.16 3.87
CA ARG A 13 -5.54 9.48 3.18
C ARG A 13 -4.38 9.71 4.15
N ARG A 14 -4.61 10.43 5.26
CA ARG A 14 -3.58 10.62 6.30
C ARG A 14 -3.23 9.33 7.03
N ARG A 15 -4.19 8.42 7.21
CA ARG A 15 -3.92 7.08 7.76
C ARG A 15 -3.12 6.24 6.76
N ALA A 16 -3.53 6.22 5.50
CA ALA A 16 -2.82 5.52 4.43
C ALA A 16 -1.39 6.05 4.25
N ALA A 17 -1.18 7.37 4.28
CA ALA A 17 0.15 7.99 4.19
C ALA A 17 1.03 7.66 5.40
N ARG A 18 0.47 7.66 6.62
CA ARG A 18 1.20 7.23 7.83
C ARG A 18 1.53 5.74 7.81
N MET A 19 0.62 4.92 7.27
CA MET A 19 0.85 3.49 7.08
C MET A 19 1.96 3.26 6.05
N ALA A 20 1.91 3.95 4.91
CA ALA A 20 2.93 3.94 3.87
C ALA A 20 4.30 4.38 4.42
N ALA A 21 4.35 5.38 5.29
CA ALA A 21 5.57 5.84 5.95
C ALA A 21 6.15 4.85 6.98
N SER A 22 5.35 3.90 7.47
CA SER A 22 5.81 2.84 8.38
C SER A 22 6.28 1.56 7.66
N LEU A 23 6.15 1.53 6.33
CA LEU A 23 6.63 0.42 5.51
C LEU A 23 8.13 0.54 5.27
N GLU A 24 8.76 -0.61 5.08
CA GLU A 24 10.09 -0.62 4.48
C GLU A 24 10.02 -0.01 3.06
N PRO A 25 11.07 0.69 2.60
CA PRO A 25 11.10 1.33 1.29
C PRO A 25 10.72 0.38 0.14
N GLN A 26 11.10 -0.90 0.27
CA GLN A 26 10.78 -1.93 -0.71
C GLN A 26 9.28 -2.28 -0.72
N ASP A 27 8.67 -2.52 0.44
CA ASP A 27 7.24 -2.81 0.56
C ASP A 27 6.40 -1.59 0.10
N HIS A 28 6.87 -0.37 0.38
CA HIS A 28 6.27 0.87 -0.12
C HIS A 28 6.30 0.96 -1.66
N ALA A 29 7.45 0.67 -2.28
CA ALA A 29 7.59 0.67 -3.74
C ALA A 29 6.69 -0.38 -4.40
N VAL A 30 6.58 -1.58 -3.79
CA VAL A 30 5.64 -2.62 -4.26
C VAL A 30 4.20 -2.11 -4.23
N LEU A 31 3.78 -1.38 -3.19
CA LEU A 31 2.44 -0.80 -3.14
C LEU A 31 2.21 0.30 -4.16
N ALA A 32 3.16 1.21 -4.31
CA ALA A 32 3.07 2.30 -5.28
C ALA A 32 2.88 1.73 -6.69
N LEU A 33 3.63 0.70 -7.07
CA LEU A 33 3.52 0.07 -8.38
C LEU A 33 2.25 -0.79 -8.52
N ARG A 34 1.91 -1.60 -7.52
CA ARG A 34 0.75 -2.51 -7.59
C ARG A 34 -0.59 -1.80 -7.51
N PHE A 35 -0.69 -0.75 -6.70
CA PHE A 35 -1.98 -0.11 -6.38
C PHE A 35 -2.04 1.35 -6.83
N GLY A 36 -0.90 2.03 -6.96
CA GLY A 36 -0.83 3.37 -7.57
C GLY A 36 -0.85 3.28 -9.09
N GLU A 37 0.07 2.49 -9.67
CA GLU A 37 0.21 2.32 -11.12
C GLU A 37 -0.57 1.11 -11.68
N ASN A 38 -1.20 0.32 -10.80
CA ASN A 38 -2.01 -0.86 -11.15
C ASN A 38 -1.26 -1.95 -11.95
N LEU A 39 0.05 -2.06 -11.75
CA LEU A 39 0.90 -3.03 -12.42
C LEU A 39 0.63 -4.46 -11.94
N SER A 40 0.89 -5.45 -12.79
CA SER A 40 0.86 -6.86 -12.39
C SER A 40 2.04 -7.21 -11.46
N VAL A 41 1.96 -8.37 -10.82
CA VAL A 41 3.04 -8.90 -9.98
C VAL A 41 4.33 -9.10 -10.79
N GLY A 42 4.21 -9.61 -12.02
CA GLY A 42 5.35 -9.82 -12.91
C GLY A 42 6.01 -8.52 -13.36
N GLU A 43 5.22 -7.50 -13.68
CA GLU A 43 5.75 -6.17 -14.04
C GLU A 43 6.40 -5.48 -12.85
N THR A 44 5.77 -5.55 -11.67
CA THR A 44 6.35 -5.01 -10.43
C THR A 44 7.68 -5.68 -10.10
N ALA A 45 7.76 -7.02 -10.26
CA ALA A 45 8.97 -7.80 -10.09
C ALA A 45 10.08 -7.36 -11.07
N ALA A 46 9.72 -7.13 -12.34
CA ALA A 46 10.66 -6.64 -13.35
C ALA A 46 11.17 -5.23 -13.06
N VAL A 47 10.29 -4.30 -12.68
CA VAL A 47 10.64 -2.90 -12.35
C VAL A 47 11.54 -2.83 -11.12
N LEU A 48 11.22 -3.59 -10.07
CA LEU A 48 11.96 -3.57 -8.82
C LEU A 48 13.10 -4.60 -8.77
N ARG A 49 13.36 -5.31 -9.87
CA ARG A 49 14.40 -6.34 -10.01
C ARG A 49 14.37 -7.38 -8.88
N MET A 50 13.18 -7.85 -8.52
CA MET A 50 12.96 -8.83 -7.46
C MET A 50 12.14 -10.02 -7.95
N ASN A 51 12.08 -11.10 -7.17
CA ASN A 51 11.28 -12.26 -7.57
C ASN A 51 9.77 -12.00 -7.43
N PRO A 52 8.93 -12.60 -8.30
CA PRO A 52 7.48 -12.50 -8.18
C PRO A 52 6.92 -13.01 -6.85
N ASP A 53 7.59 -13.99 -6.23
CA ASP A 53 7.24 -14.48 -4.89
C ASP A 53 7.52 -13.43 -3.80
N GLU A 54 8.64 -12.70 -3.90
CA GLU A 54 8.97 -11.62 -2.97
C GLU A 54 7.96 -10.48 -3.05
N VAL A 55 7.51 -10.12 -4.26
CA VAL A 55 6.42 -9.16 -4.48
C VAL A 55 5.13 -9.63 -3.80
N ARG A 56 4.77 -10.92 -3.96
CA ARG A 56 3.57 -11.49 -3.32
C ARG A 56 3.67 -11.47 -1.79
N SER A 57 4.82 -11.83 -1.24
CA SER A 57 5.07 -11.77 0.20
C SER A 57 5.02 -10.33 0.73
N ALA A 58 5.60 -9.36 0.01
CA ALA A 58 5.51 -7.94 0.36
C ALA A 58 4.05 -7.46 0.41
N VAL A 59 3.25 -7.77 -0.63
CA VAL A 59 1.82 -7.44 -0.66
C VAL A 59 1.07 -8.07 0.52
N GLN A 60 1.31 -9.35 0.81
CA GLN A 60 0.67 -10.03 1.94
C GLN A 60 1.05 -9.42 3.29
N ARG A 61 2.32 -9.05 3.49
CA ARG A 61 2.77 -8.38 4.73
C ARG A 61 2.03 -7.06 4.93
N VAL A 62 1.95 -6.23 3.89
CA VAL A 62 1.30 -4.92 4.03
C VAL A 62 -0.21 -5.04 4.17
N VAL A 63 -0.86 -5.91 3.39
CA VAL A 63 -2.29 -6.18 3.52
C VAL A 63 -2.60 -6.73 4.92
N GLY A 64 -1.79 -7.65 5.44
CA GLY A 64 -1.95 -8.18 6.80
C GLY A 64 -1.76 -7.13 7.89
N MET A 65 -0.84 -6.18 7.69
CA MET A 65 -0.66 -5.03 8.60
C MET A 65 -1.83 -4.03 8.53
N LEU A 66 -2.32 -3.74 7.33
CA LEU A 66 -3.52 -2.92 7.10
C LEU A 66 -4.74 -3.53 7.79
N HIS A 67 -4.94 -4.83 7.62
CA HIS A 67 -6.09 -5.54 8.20
C HIS A 67 -6.03 -5.53 9.73
N ARG A 68 -4.85 -5.76 10.33
CA ARG A 68 -4.67 -5.69 11.79
C ARG A 68 -4.93 -4.30 12.38
N ARG A 69 -4.68 -3.21 11.65
CA ARG A 69 -4.89 -1.83 12.14
C ARG A 69 -6.26 -1.24 11.81
N SER A 70 -6.94 -1.74 10.78
CA SER A 70 -8.32 -1.33 10.46
C SER A 70 -9.38 -2.07 11.27
N GLY A 71 -9.02 -3.20 11.89
CA GLY A 71 -9.88 -3.96 12.81
C GLY A 71 -9.82 -3.53 14.28
N SER A 72 -9.22 -2.38 14.61
CA SER A 72 -9.18 -1.79 15.97
C SER A 72 -9.89 -0.45 16.03
#